data_AF-A0A7C4CZX6-F1
#
_entry.id   AF-A0A7C4CZX6-F1
#
_cell.length_a   1.000
_cell.length_b   1.000
_cell.length_c   1.000
_cell.angle_alpha   90.00
_cell.angle_beta   90.00
_cell.angle_gamma   90.00
#
_symmetry.space_group_name_H-M   'P 1'
#
loop_
_entity.id
_entity.type
_entity.pdbx_description
1 polymer ?
#
loop_
_entity_poly.entity_id
_entity_poly.type
_entity_poly.pdbx_seq_one_letter_code
_entity_poly.pdbx_strand_id
1 'polypeptide(L)'
;MFVALEDLAICVYSLCEDSFSSIKEYIDCIPESLYTLHNIADIVGIKIRFSTVSALREYVKPITSLREQDIEQILIHMRNIVKGGNIIQSSKSILKILLGREIDIDRNEQDIMEITLSALYASLINTIEVPQTYTTFIEQQTIETISSTATTIT
;
A
#
# COMPACT_ATOMS: atom_id res chain seq x y z
N MET A 1 14.36 8.17 -7.47
CA MET A 1 13.21 7.55 -8.16
C MET A 1 13.37 6.03 -8.29
N PHE A 2 14.44 5.52 -8.89
CA PHE A 2 14.66 4.07 -9.03
C PHE A 2 14.95 3.35 -7.70
N VAL A 3 15.71 3.99 -6.82
CA VAL A 3 16.07 3.45 -5.48
C VAL A 3 14.81 3.11 -4.67
N ALA A 4 13.84 4.02 -4.59
CA ALA A 4 12.58 3.78 -3.89
C ALA A 4 11.83 2.56 -4.44
N LEU A 5 11.82 2.32 -5.75
CA LEU A 5 11.13 1.14 -6.30
C LEU A 5 11.88 -0.17 -6.00
N GLU A 6 13.20 -0.12 -5.88
CA GLU A 6 14.03 -1.28 -5.51
C GLU A 6 13.81 -1.64 -4.03
N ASP A 7 13.70 -0.65 -3.15
CA ASP A 7 13.37 -0.86 -1.72
C ASP A 7 11.98 -1.50 -1.56
N LEU A 8 10.98 -1.05 -2.34
CA LEU A 8 9.66 -1.68 -2.41
C LEU A 8 9.75 -3.13 -2.90
N ALA A 9 10.55 -3.38 -3.94
CA ALA A 9 10.69 -4.71 -4.52
C ALA A 9 11.26 -5.70 -3.51
N ILE A 10 12.37 -5.33 -2.86
CA ILE A 10 13.03 -6.15 -1.83
C ILE A 10 12.02 -6.51 -0.73
N CYS A 11 11.33 -5.50 -0.20
CA CYS A 11 10.35 -5.70 0.85
C CYS A 11 9.22 -6.63 0.40
N VAL A 12 8.61 -6.41 -0.77
CA VAL A 12 7.45 -7.18 -1.21
C VAL A 12 7.80 -8.63 -1.54
N TYR A 13 9.00 -8.91 -2.07
CA TYR A 13 9.44 -10.28 -2.30
C TYR A 13 9.64 -11.06 -0.99
N SER A 14 10.20 -10.43 0.04
CA SER A 14 10.37 -11.07 1.37
C SER A 14 9.03 -11.45 2.01
N LEU A 15 7.94 -10.75 1.69
CA LEU A 15 6.61 -11.04 2.24
C LEU A 15 5.93 -12.26 1.61
N CYS A 16 6.47 -12.81 0.53
CA CYS A 16 5.91 -13.92 -0.23
C CYS A 16 6.35 -15.31 0.29
N GLU A 17 7.34 -15.40 1.20
CA GLU A 17 7.87 -16.69 1.68
C GLU A 17 7.18 -17.21 2.96
N ASP A 18 6.88 -18.51 2.97
CA ASP A 18 6.08 -19.23 4.01
C ASP A 18 6.81 -19.48 5.35
N SER A 19 8.01 -18.94 5.58
CA SER A 19 8.82 -19.35 6.74
C SER A 19 8.65 -18.43 7.96
N PHE A 20 8.55 -19.00 9.17
CA PHE A 20 8.34 -18.30 10.46
C PHE A 20 9.37 -17.19 10.83
N SER A 21 10.43 -16.98 10.02
CA SER A 21 11.25 -15.74 10.07
C SER A 21 10.48 -14.50 9.58
N SER A 22 9.32 -14.72 8.96
CA SER A 22 8.44 -13.76 8.34
C SER A 22 7.88 -12.68 9.27
N ILE A 23 7.68 -12.92 10.57
CA ILE A 23 7.11 -11.89 11.48
C ILE A 23 8.02 -10.66 11.59
N LYS A 24 9.34 -10.86 11.68
CA LYS A 24 10.28 -9.74 11.75
C LYS A 24 10.37 -9.01 10.40
N GLU A 25 10.36 -9.76 9.31
CA GLU A 25 10.34 -9.20 7.96
C GLU A 25 9.03 -8.43 7.69
N TYR A 26 7.87 -8.89 8.19
CA TYR A 26 6.60 -8.14 8.13
C TYR A 26 6.69 -6.80 8.87
N ILE A 27 7.28 -6.80 10.07
CA ILE A 27 7.41 -5.62 10.94
C ILE A 27 8.27 -4.55 10.29
N ASP A 28 9.35 -4.94 9.60
CA ASP A 28 10.28 -3.99 9.00
C ASP A 28 9.85 -3.62 7.56
N CYS A 29 9.43 -4.60 6.75
CA CYS A 29 9.18 -4.42 5.31
C CYS A 29 7.85 -3.73 5.00
N ILE A 30 6.77 -3.95 5.78
CA ILE A 30 5.48 -3.31 5.49
C ILE A 30 5.56 -1.80 5.70
N PRO A 31 6.04 -1.27 6.85
CA PRO A 31 6.18 0.17 7.04
C PRO A 31 7.09 0.81 5.98
N GLU A 32 8.19 0.15 5.61
CA GLU A 32 9.11 0.63 4.57
C GLU A 32 8.44 0.66 3.19
N SER A 33 7.68 -0.37 2.83
CA SER A 33 6.90 -0.43 1.60
C SER A 33 5.83 0.68 1.54
N LEU A 34 5.13 0.92 2.65
CA LEU A 34 4.11 1.96 2.75
C LEU A 34 4.74 3.36 2.64
N TYR A 35 5.87 3.59 3.31
CA TYR A 35 6.63 4.84 3.23
C TYR A 35 7.12 5.09 1.80
N THR A 36 7.67 4.06 1.17
CA THR A 36 8.13 4.10 -0.20
C THR A 36 7.00 4.40 -1.19
N LEU A 37 5.83 3.78 -1.00
CA LEU A 37 4.66 4.01 -1.84
C LEU A 37 4.14 5.45 -1.71
N HIS A 38 4.16 6.02 -0.49
CA HIS A 38 3.86 7.44 -0.27
C HIS A 38 4.86 8.36 -0.99
N ASN A 39 6.16 8.09 -0.90
CA ASN A 39 7.19 8.87 -1.61
C ASN A 39 7.00 8.81 -3.13
N ILE A 40 6.67 7.62 -3.67
CA ILE A 40 6.36 7.47 -5.09
C ILE A 40 5.15 8.34 -5.46
N ALA A 41 4.08 8.30 -4.66
CA ALA A 41 2.88 9.08 -4.86
C ALA A 41 3.18 10.59 -4.90
N ASP A 42 3.95 11.09 -3.94
CA ASP A 42 4.36 12.51 -3.89
C ASP A 42 5.19 12.91 -5.11
N ILE A 43 6.12 12.06 -5.57
CA ILE A 43 6.93 12.31 -6.77
C ILE A 43 6.06 12.42 -8.03
N VAL A 44 5.04 11.56 -8.16
CA VAL A 44 4.13 11.59 -9.31
C VAL A 44 2.96 12.57 -9.12
N GLY A 45 2.96 13.36 -8.05
CA GLY A 45 1.94 14.38 -7.79
C GLY A 45 0.57 13.82 -7.39
N ILE A 46 0.52 12.62 -6.84
CA ILE A 46 -0.71 11.95 -6.40
C ILE A 46 -0.75 11.86 -4.88
N LYS A 47 -1.91 12.19 -4.31
CA LYS A 47 -2.15 12.04 -2.87
C LYS A 47 -2.92 10.76 -2.59
N ILE A 48 -2.32 9.82 -1.86
CA ILE A 48 -3.03 8.63 -1.36
C ILE A 48 -4.03 9.07 -0.29
N ARG A 49 -5.33 8.91 -0.57
CA ARG A 49 -6.40 9.28 0.37
C ARG A 49 -6.79 8.09 1.25
N PHE A 50 -6.74 8.27 2.57
CA PHE A 50 -7.12 7.20 3.50
C PHE A 50 -8.57 6.73 3.35
N SER A 51 -9.48 7.61 2.92
CA SER A 51 -10.87 7.24 2.59
C SER A 51 -10.93 6.27 1.41
N THR A 52 -10.13 6.49 0.36
CA THR A 52 -10.02 5.61 -0.81
C THR A 52 -9.40 4.28 -0.42
N VAL A 53 -8.32 4.30 0.37
CA VAL A 53 -7.68 3.10 0.92
C VAL A 53 -8.70 2.26 1.72
N SER A 54 -9.41 2.89 2.66
CA SER A 54 -10.39 2.21 3.52
C SER A 54 -11.50 1.55 2.70
N ALA A 55 -12.02 2.23 1.68
CA ALA A 55 -13.02 1.68 0.78
C ALA A 55 -12.50 0.50 -0.05
N LEU A 56 -11.20 0.49 -0.40
CA LEU A 56 -10.60 -0.57 -1.22
C LEU A 56 -10.19 -1.81 -0.43
N ARG A 57 -10.00 -1.71 0.89
CA ARG A 57 -9.51 -2.81 1.74
C ARG A 57 -10.32 -4.10 1.60
N GLU A 58 -11.63 -4.01 1.46
CA GLU A 58 -12.50 -5.20 1.35
C GLU A 58 -12.44 -5.88 -0.03
N TYR A 59 -11.86 -5.22 -1.04
CA TYR A 59 -11.86 -5.69 -2.42
C TYR A 59 -10.48 -6.15 -2.89
N VAL A 60 -9.41 -5.59 -2.32
CA VAL A 60 -8.03 -5.94 -2.71
C VAL A 60 -7.52 -7.15 -1.95
N LYS A 61 -6.85 -8.03 -2.68
CA LYS A 61 -6.10 -9.15 -2.11
C LYS A 61 -4.95 -8.62 -1.24
N PRO A 62 -4.67 -9.22 -0.08
CA PRO A 62 -3.45 -8.91 0.67
C PRO A 62 -2.22 -9.29 -0.16
N ILE A 63 -1.13 -8.53 -0.01
CA ILE A 63 0.08 -8.72 -0.84
C ILE A 63 0.66 -10.14 -0.68
N THR A 64 0.52 -10.73 0.50
CA THR A 64 0.98 -12.08 0.85
C THR A 64 0.20 -13.20 0.17
N SER A 65 -0.99 -12.91 -0.35
CA SER A 65 -1.77 -13.88 -1.13
C SER A 65 -1.45 -13.86 -2.62
N LEU A 66 -0.60 -12.93 -3.06
CA LEU A 66 -0.16 -12.83 -4.45
C LEU A 66 0.99 -13.81 -4.70
N ARG A 67 1.06 -14.33 -5.92
CA ARG A 67 2.21 -15.13 -6.35
C ARG A 67 3.38 -14.20 -6.66
N GLU A 68 4.58 -14.72 -6.56
CA GLU A 68 5.81 -14.00 -6.94
C GLU A 68 5.72 -13.36 -8.34
N GLN A 69 5.15 -14.08 -9.33
CA GLN A 69 4.93 -13.57 -10.69
C GLN A 69 3.96 -12.38 -10.74
N ASP A 70 2.94 -12.37 -9.87
CA ASP A 70 1.98 -11.28 -9.78
C ASP A 70 2.64 -10.03 -9.18
N ILE A 71 3.50 -10.23 -8.15
CA ILE A 71 4.33 -9.17 -7.55
C ILE A 71 5.30 -8.59 -8.59
N GLU A 72 6.00 -9.43 -9.35
CA GLU A 72 6.92 -8.99 -10.40
C GLU A 72 6.20 -8.11 -11.44
N GLN A 73 5.01 -8.53 -11.87
CA GLN A 73 4.22 -7.73 -12.81
C GLN A 73 3.78 -6.40 -12.22
N ILE A 74 3.37 -6.36 -10.94
CA ILE A 74 3.06 -5.11 -10.25
C ILE A 74 4.27 -4.17 -10.29
N LEU A 75 5.47 -4.66 -9.97
CA LEU A 75 6.69 -3.85 -9.96
C LEU A 75 7.06 -3.34 -11.36
N ILE A 76 6.89 -4.16 -12.40
CA ILE A 76 7.08 -3.75 -13.81
C ILE A 76 6.13 -2.61 -14.17
N HIS A 77 4.84 -2.74 -13.83
CA HIS A 77 3.83 -1.73 -14.11
C HIS A 77 4.05 -0.45 -13.28
N MET A 78 4.46 -0.57 -12.02
CA MET A 78 4.86 0.57 -11.19
C MET A 78 6.05 1.31 -11.78
N ARG A 79 7.06 0.60 -12.28
CA ARG A 79 8.20 1.19 -12.99
C ARG A 79 7.74 1.99 -14.22
N ASN A 80 6.76 1.48 -14.95
CA ASN A 80 6.21 2.17 -16.12
C ASN A 80 5.46 3.44 -15.72
N ILE A 81 4.66 3.42 -14.65
CA ILE A 81 3.96 4.61 -14.12
C ILE A 81 4.97 5.68 -13.74
N VAL A 82 5.97 5.29 -12.94
CA VAL A 82 6.99 6.20 -12.41
C VAL A 82 7.87 6.80 -13.50
N LYS A 83 8.06 6.11 -14.62
CA LYS A 83 8.75 6.63 -15.82
C LYS A 83 7.87 7.50 -16.73
N GLY A 84 6.59 7.70 -16.41
CA GLY A 84 5.65 8.40 -17.29
C GLY A 84 5.31 7.63 -18.58
N GLY A 85 5.31 6.29 -18.52
CA GLY A 85 4.89 5.42 -19.61
C GLY A 85 3.37 5.39 -19.79
N ASN A 86 2.81 4.30 -20.32
CA ASN A 86 1.36 4.15 -20.42
C ASN A 86 0.73 3.94 -19.02
N ILE A 87 0.38 5.05 -18.35
CA ILE A 87 -0.12 5.09 -16.97
C ILE A 87 -1.44 4.34 -16.87
N ILE A 88 -2.40 4.62 -17.77
CA ILE A 88 -3.73 4.00 -17.72
C ILE A 88 -3.62 2.48 -17.82
N GLN A 89 -2.90 1.96 -18.83
CA GLN A 89 -2.76 0.52 -19.01
C GLN A 89 -2.05 -0.13 -17.83
N SER A 90 -0.96 0.47 -17.34
CA SER A 90 -0.19 -0.05 -16.21
C SER A 90 -1.03 -0.07 -14.93
N SER A 91 -1.81 0.98 -14.70
CA SER A 91 -2.72 1.11 -13.57
C SER A 91 -3.85 0.06 -13.63
N LYS A 92 -4.46 -0.16 -14.81
CA LYS A 92 -5.45 -1.22 -15.04
C LYS A 92 -4.88 -2.61 -14.79
N SER A 93 -3.65 -2.89 -15.25
CA SER A 93 -2.98 -4.17 -14.99
C SER A 93 -2.75 -4.42 -13.50
N ILE A 94 -2.25 -3.43 -12.76
CA ILE A 94 -2.05 -3.55 -11.31
C ILE A 94 -3.39 -3.81 -10.61
N LEU A 95 -4.43 -3.04 -10.93
CA LEU A 95 -5.75 -3.22 -10.33
C LEU A 95 -6.35 -4.59 -10.64
N LYS A 96 -6.14 -5.11 -11.86
CA LYS A 96 -6.58 -6.46 -12.24
C LYS A 96 -5.92 -7.54 -11.38
N ILE A 97 -4.63 -7.40 -11.09
CA ILE A 97 -3.90 -8.32 -10.21
C ILE A 97 -4.48 -8.25 -8.78
N LEU A 98 -4.57 -7.04 -8.22
CA LEU A 98 -4.99 -6.83 -6.83
C LEU A 98 -6.44 -7.23 -6.58
N LEU A 99 -7.33 -7.04 -7.55
CA LEU A 99 -8.77 -7.32 -7.40
C LEU A 99 -9.17 -8.67 -7.99
N GLY A 100 -8.27 -9.33 -8.73
CA GLY A 100 -8.54 -10.58 -9.42
C GLY A 100 -9.51 -10.48 -10.60
N ARG A 101 -9.91 -9.27 -11.01
CA ARG A 101 -10.82 -9.03 -12.13
C ARG A 101 -10.48 -7.73 -12.84
N GLU A 102 -10.82 -7.68 -14.13
CA GLU A 102 -10.69 -6.45 -14.91
C GLU A 102 -11.75 -5.44 -14.47
N ILE A 103 -11.35 -4.19 -14.26
CA ILE A 103 -12.29 -3.09 -14.08
C ILE A 103 -12.20 -2.19 -15.30
N ASP A 104 -13.36 -1.91 -15.88
CA ASP A 104 -13.45 -0.81 -16.83
C ASP A 104 -13.58 0.51 -16.07
N ILE A 105 -12.45 1.18 -15.93
CA ILE A 105 -12.34 2.49 -15.31
C ILE A 105 -12.15 3.51 -16.44
N ASP A 106 -13.20 4.27 -16.74
CA ASP A 106 -13.15 5.45 -17.60
C ASP A 106 -12.88 6.68 -16.73
N ARG A 107 -11.60 6.88 -16.40
CA ARG A 107 -11.10 7.96 -15.55
C ARG A 107 -9.87 8.56 -16.21
N ASN A 108 -9.57 9.82 -15.88
CA ASN A 108 -8.31 10.43 -16.28
C ASN A 108 -7.11 9.72 -15.61
N GLU A 109 -5.89 10.03 -16.08
CA GLU A 109 -4.65 9.40 -15.59
C GLU A 109 -4.39 9.62 -14.09
N GLN A 110 -4.77 10.78 -13.56
CA GLN A 110 -4.56 11.10 -12.14
C GLN A 110 -5.49 10.28 -11.25
N ASP A 111 -6.78 10.24 -11.60
CA ASP A 111 -7.79 9.49 -10.87
C ASP A 111 -7.45 7.99 -10.82
N ILE A 112 -7.06 7.40 -11.96
CA ILE A 112 -6.73 5.97 -12.00
C ILE A 112 -5.45 5.67 -11.21
N MET A 113 -4.47 6.57 -11.25
CA MET A 113 -3.23 6.43 -10.49
C MET A 113 -3.47 6.59 -8.99
N GLU A 114 -4.35 7.50 -8.56
CA GLU A 114 -4.80 7.58 -7.15
C GLU A 114 -5.41 6.25 -6.70
N ILE A 115 -6.33 5.69 -7.49
CA ILE A 115 -6.98 4.41 -7.17
C ILE A 115 -5.95 3.28 -7.11
N THR A 116 -5.02 3.21 -8.08
CA THR A 116 -3.97 2.19 -8.12
C THR A 116 -3.04 2.26 -6.93
N LEU A 117 -2.52 3.45 -6.59
CA LEU A 117 -1.64 3.61 -5.44
C LEU A 117 -2.38 3.34 -4.13
N SER A 118 -3.64 3.77 -4.02
CA SER A 118 -4.50 3.47 -2.86
C SER A 118 -4.80 1.97 -2.73
N ALA A 119 -4.98 1.25 -3.85
CA ALA A 119 -5.20 -0.19 -3.86
C ALA A 119 -3.95 -0.96 -3.41
N LEU A 120 -2.76 -0.56 -3.89
CA LEU A 120 -1.49 -1.12 -3.42
C LEU A 120 -1.28 -0.88 -1.93
N TYR A 121 -1.58 0.34 -1.47
CA TYR A 121 -1.50 0.71 -0.06
C TYR A 121 -2.44 -0.15 0.80
N ALA A 122 -3.68 -0.34 0.34
CA ALA A 122 -4.66 -1.22 0.99
C ALA A 122 -4.21 -2.68 1.00
N SER A 123 -3.62 -3.18 -0.09
CA SER A 123 -3.08 -4.54 -0.20
C SER A 123 -1.95 -4.80 0.81
N LEU A 124 -1.05 -3.83 0.99
CA LEU A 124 0.02 -3.89 1.99
C LEU A 124 -0.56 -3.86 3.41
N ILE A 125 -1.49 -2.95 3.72
CA ILE A 125 -2.13 -2.87 5.05
C ILE A 125 -2.93 -4.13 5.38
N ASN A 126 -3.56 -4.77 4.39
CA ASN A 126 -4.28 -6.04 4.61
C ASN A 126 -3.36 -7.20 5.01
N THR A 127 -2.05 -7.06 4.84
CA THR A 127 -1.05 -8.01 5.37
C THR A 127 -0.91 -7.90 6.89
N ILE A 128 -1.12 -6.69 7.41
CA ILE A 128 -1.25 -6.44 8.83
C ILE A 128 -2.71 -6.78 9.17
N GLU A 129 -3.08 -8.06 9.16
CA GLU A 129 -4.21 -8.49 9.97
C GLU A 129 -3.82 -8.20 11.42
N VAL A 130 -4.18 -7.01 11.88
CA VAL A 130 -4.25 -6.68 13.29
C VAL A 130 -5.18 -7.74 13.90
N PRO A 131 -4.69 -8.66 14.75
CA PRO A 131 -5.61 -9.35 15.64
C PRO A 131 -6.36 -8.23 16.36
N GLN A 132 -7.70 -8.28 16.41
CA GLN A 132 -8.58 -7.20 16.89
C GLN A 132 -8.24 -6.62 18.28
N THR A 133 -7.22 -7.16 18.96
CA THR A 133 -6.57 -6.65 20.16
C THR A 133 -5.73 -5.37 19.98
N TYR A 134 -5.17 -5.02 18.81
CA TYR A 134 -4.31 -3.80 18.70
C TYR A 134 -5.05 -2.52 18.31
N THR A 135 -6.28 -2.59 17.81
CA THR A 135 -7.10 -1.39 17.53
C THR A 135 -7.35 -0.59 18.81
N THR A 136 -7.48 -1.28 19.95
CA THR A 136 -7.58 -0.68 21.28
C THR A 136 -6.33 0.11 21.69
N PHE A 137 -5.14 -0.28 21.20
CA PHE A 137 -3.88 0.34 21.64
C PHE A 137 -3.62 1.69 20.94
N ILE A 138 -3.98 1.80 19.66
CA ILE A 138 -3.85 3.06 18.91
C ILE A 138 -4.92 4.07 19.34
N GLU A 139 -6.15 3.62 19.63
CA GLU A 139 -7.18 4.49 20.20
C GLU A 139 -6.80 4.98 21.61
N GLN A 140 -6.22 4.12 22.46
CA GLN A 140 -5.79 4.53 23.80
C GLN A 140 -4.60 5.51 23.79
N GLN A 141 -3.60 5.33 22.93
CA GLN A 141 -2.48 6.28 22.83
C GLN A 141 -2.91 7.65 22.28
N THR A 142 -3.93 7.68 21.41
CA THR A 142 -4.48 8.95 20.89
C THR A 142 -5.25 9.68 21.99
N ILE A 143 -6.00 8.97 22.85
CA ILE A 143 -6.75 9.56 23.97
C ILE A 143 -5.81 10.05 25.09
N GLU A 144 -4.74 9.32 25.43
CA GLU A 144 -3.77 9.74 26.46
C GLU A 144 -2.96 10.98 26.03
N THR A 145 -2.67 11.11 24.74
CA THR A 145 -1.97 12.29 24.20
C THR A 145 -2.86 13.55 24.22
N ILE A 146 -4.17 13.38 24.02
CA ILE A 146 -5.14 14.49 24.11
C ILE A 146 -5.44 14.86 25.58
N SER A 147 -5.47 13.87 26.49
CA SER A 147 -5.70 14.13 27.92
C SER A 147 -4.50 14.82 28.60
N SER A 148 -3.27 14.50 28.19
CA SER A 148 -2.06 15.13 28.76
C SER A 148 -1.81 16.55 28.25
N THR A 149 -2.31 16.91 27.07
CA THR A 149 -2.24 18.28 26.54
C THR A 149 -3.34 19.19 27.07
N ALA A 150 -4.47 18.64 27.53
CA ALA A 150 -5.56 19.40 28.15
C ALA A 150 -5.28 19.85 29.60
N THR A 151 -4.25 19.29 30.26
CA THR A 151 -3.98 19.57 31.70
C THR A 151 -2.94 20.69 31.92
N THR A 152 -2.35 21.25 30.85
CA THR A 152 -1.28 22.27 30.94
C THR A 152 -1.74 23.68 30.54
N ILE A 153 -3.07 23.91 30.46
CA ILE A 153 -3.64 25.25 30.26
C ILE A 153 -4.68 25.53 31.34
N THR A 154 -4.21 25.77 32.56
CA THR A 154 -4.88 26.58 33.60
C THR A 154 -3.82 27.21 34.49
#